data_AF-A0A7S2BGZ8-F1
#
_entry.id   AF-A0A7S2BGZ8-F1
#
_cell.length_a   1.000
_cell.length_b   1.000
_cell.length_c   1.000
_cell.angle_alpha   90.00
_cell.angle_beta   90.00
_cell.angle_gamma   90.00
#
_symmetry.space_group_name_H-M   'P 1'
#
loop_
_entity.id
_entity.type
_entity.pdbx_description
1 polymer ?
#
loop_
_entity_poly.entity_id
_entity_poly.type
_entity_poly.pdbx_seq_one_letter_code
_entity_poly.pdbx_strand_id
1 'polypeptide(L)'
;MGGIGGECDHWDMLSETVNITSKQVRELKHAAFNILKNSYRFNVFDMPTYCTADTEMKDCMWTCKEGVGDPNSELAGYLGVYTSINTSDHSVVKKVAHELCNTPYYPGDHLEAGSPIEASFWPIHPTLDRLLQYKDLVRPFNDTTWADYNCTGLNTSHSSGCAKSNCESSPWSNCEGHHAYDLTFWQTVSFDSTEKIYKKSYRTNQEVRNAVLAGTSDYLLPYIYDNFEWSHCEDIGVHFAKVLSQNEE
;
A
#
# COMPACT_ATOMS: atom_id res chain seq x y z
N MET A 1 6.85 13.75 -0.01
CA MET A 1 6.98 12.57 0.87
C MET A 1 5.61 12.05 1.18
N GLY A 2 5.20 11.05 0.38
CA GLY A 2 4.13 10.07 0.64
C GLY A 2 3.18 10.40 1.79
N GLY A 3 2.30 11.35 1.55
CA GLY A 3 1.33 11.81 2.52
C GLY A 3 0.12 12.36 1.80
N ILE A 4 -0.99 12.44 2.51
CA ILE A 4 -2.12 13.22 2.06
C ILE A 4 -1.77 14.69 2.32
N GLY A 5 -1.73 15.50 1.28
CA GLY A 5 -1.60 16.96 1.44
C GLY A 5 -2.75 17.69 0.78
N GLY A 6 -2.87 18.97 1.10
CA GLY A 6 -4.02 19.79 0.74
C GLY A 6 -4.70 20.42 1.96
N GLU A 7 -5.84 21.04 1.73
CA GLU A 7 -6.57 21.84 2.74
C GLU A 7 -7.62 21.00 3.50
N CYS A 8 -7.26 19.76 3.82
CA CYS A 8 -8.16 18.80 4.46
C CYS A 8 -8.62 19.21 5.87
N ASP A 9 -7.95 20.18 6.50
CA ASP A 9 -8.34 20.72 7.80
C ASP A 9 -9.73 21.37 7.76
N HIS A 10 -10.14 21.89 6.60
CA HIS A 10 -11.50 22.40 6.41
C HIS A 10 -12.59 21.32 6.64
N TRP A 11 -12.25 20.03 6.49
CA TRP A 11 -13.20 18.95 6.74
C TRP A 11 -13.54 18.79 8.22
N ASP A 12 -12.77 19.35 9.15
CA ASP A 12 -13.14 19.31 10.57
C ASP A 12 -14.46 20.06 10.84
N MET A 13 -14.75 21.10 10.05
CA MET A 13 -16.02 21.85 10.08
C MET A 13 -17.22 20.99 9.67
N LEU A 14 -17.01 19.86 8.99
CA LEU A 14 -18.10 18.95 8.67
C LEU A 14 -18.80 18.44 9.94
N SER A 15 -18.05 18.23 11.01
CA SER A 15 -18.62 17.77 12.28
C SER A 15 -19.48 18.83 13.00
N GLU A 16 -19.37 20.09 12.58
CA GLU A 16 -20.14 21.21 13.10
C GLU A 16 -21.35 21.54 12.22
N THR A 17 -21.31 21.15 10.95
CA THR A 17 -22.29 21.60 9.92
C THR A 17 -23.27 20.52 9.51
N VAL A 18 -22.94 19.24 9.70
CA VAL A 18 -23.78 18.09 9.39
C VAL A 18 -23.62 17.00 10.45
N ASN A 19 -24.53 16.04 10.52
CA ASN A 19 -24.58 15.01 11.55
C ASN A 19 -23.48 13.93 11.37
N ILE A 20 -22.21 14.34 11.49
CA ILE A 20 -21.03 13.47 11.48
C ILE A 20 -20.09 13.81 12.62
N THR A 21 -19.51 12.78 13.21
CA THR A 21 -18.62 12.87 14.36
C THR A 21 -17.18 13.18 13.92
N SER A 22 -16.36 13.73 14.82
CA SER A 22 -14.92 13.92 14.53
C SER A 22 -14.19 12.61 14.24
N LYS A 23 -14.70 11.47 14.74
CA LYS A 23 -14.18 10.14 14.37
C LYS A 23 -14.45 9.84 12.89
N GLN A 24 -15.67 10.06 12.41
CA GLN A 24 -16.04 9.88 11.01
C GLN A 24 -15.26 10.84 10.09
N VAL A 25 -14.99 12.07 10.53
CA VAL A 25 -14.13 13.00 9.77
C VAL A 25 -12.70 12.47 9.65
N ARG A 26 -12.11 11.92 10.74
CA ARG A 26 -10.78 11.29 10.65
C ARG A 26 -10.76 10.06 9.75
N GLU A 27 -11.80 9.22 9.81
CA GLU A 27 -11.97 8.09 8.90
C GLU A 27 -12.04 8.58 7.44
N LEU A 28 -12.81 9.64 7.17
CA LEU A 28 -12.88 10.27 5.85
C LEU A 28 -11.52 10.79 5.39
N LYS A 29 -10.78 11.51 6.24
CA LYS A 29 -9.41 12.00 5.93
C LYS A 29 -8.48 10.86 5.53
N HIS A 30 -8.50 9.75 6.27
CA HIS A 30 -7.68 8.57 5.93
C HIS A 30 -8.15 7.82 4.69
N ALA A 31 -9.47 7.71 4.50
CA ALA A 31 -10.08 6.95 3.41
C ALA A 31 -10.17 7.73 2.09
N ALA A 32 -10.03 9.04 2.13
CA ALA A 32 -10.26 9.94 1.00
C ALA A 32 -9.53 9.50 -0.27
N PHE A 33 -8.27 9.08 -0.18
CA PHE A 33 -7.53 8.58 -1.34
C PHE A 33 -8.26 7.42 -2.03
N ASN A 34 -8.68 6.42 -1.26
CA ASN A 34 -9.36 5.25 -1.82
C ASN A 34 -10.74 5.61 -2.38
N ILE A 35 -11.48 6.47 -1.67
CA ILE A 35 -12.79 6.95 -2.11
C ILE A 35 -12.64 7.68 -3.45
N LEU A 36 -11.75 8.67 -3.53
CA LEU A 36 -11.54 9.51 -4.71
C LEU A 36 -11.01 8.71 -5.90
N LYS A 37 -10.00 7.85 -5.68
CA LYS A 37 -9.45 6.95 -6.70
C LYS A 37 -10.52 6.04 -7.28
N ASN A 38 -11.30 5.38 -6.44
CA ASN A 38 -12.30 4.44 -6.92
C ASN A 38 -13.45 5.20 -7.60
N SER A 39 -13.92 6.29 -7.04
CA SER A 39 -14.90 7.15 -7.70
C SER A 39 -14.43 7.65 -9.07
N TYR A 40 -13.14 7.98 -9.26
CA TYR A 40 -12.59 8.27 -10.59
C TYR A 40 -12.66 7.05 -11.53
N ARG A 41 -12.25 5.85 -11.08
CA ARG A 41 -12.33 4.60 -11.87
C ARG A 41 -13.75 4.27 -12.32
N PHE A 42 -14.75 4.62 -11.51
CA PHE A 42 -16.17 4.46 -11.82
C PHE A 42 -16.80 5.70 -12.48
N ASN A 43 -15.97 6.60 -12.99
CA ASN A 43 -16.40 7.74 -13.79
C ASN A 43 -17.31 8.73 -13.04
N VAL A 44 -17.16 8.85 -11.72
CA VAL A 44 -17.86 9.81 -10.85
C VAL A 44 -17.15 11.16 -10.80
N PHE A 45 -15.82 11.12 -10.90
CA PHE A 45 -14.95 12.29 -10.97
C PHE A 45 -14.24 12.32 -12.33
N ASP A 46 -13.93 13.52 -12.81
CA ASP A 46 -12.96 13.72 -13.89
C ASP A 46 -11.61 14.15 -13.29
N MET A 47 -10.53 13.87 -13.99
CA MET A 47 -9.21 14.41 -13.70
C MET A 47 -8.66 15.12 -14.93
N PRO A 48 -7.89 16.20 -14.76
CA PRO A 48 -7.17 16.81 -15.85
C PRO A 48 -6.21 15.79 -16.47
N THR A 49 -6.13 15.77 -17.80
CA THR A 49 -5.24 14.85 -18.52
C THR A 49 -3.76 15.16 -18.32
N TYR A 50 -3.46 16.36 -17.84
CA TYR A 50 -2.11 16.85 -17.63
C TYR A 50 -2.08 17.92 -16.53
N CYS A 51 -1.04 17.90 -15.72
CA CYS A 51 -0.73 18.91 -14.71
C CYS A 51 0.77 19.23 -14.75
N THR A 52 1.14 20.50 -14.64
CA THR A 52 2.55 20.93 -14.48
C THR A 52 2.83 21.32 -13.04
N ALA A 53 4.12 21.33 -12.67
CA ALA A 53 4.54 21.83 -11.35
C ALA A 53 4.14 23.29 -11.08
N ASP A 54 3.95 24.10 -12.12
CA ASP A 54 3.58 25.52 -12.01
C ASP A 54 2.06 25.75 -12.08
N THR A 55 1.26 24.70 -12.33
CA THR A 55 -0.20 24.81 -12.37
C THR A 55 -0.75 24.95 -10.94
N GLU A 56 -1.68 25.87 -10.72
CA GLU A 56 -2.33 25.99 -9.42
C GLU A 56 -3.03 24.67 -9.05
N MET A 57 -2.89 24.25 -7.80
CA MET A 57 -3.37 22.94 -7.35
C MET A 57 -4.87 22.70 -7.61
N LYS A 58 -5.69 23.75 -7.50
CA LYS A 58 -7.14 23.70 -7.79
C LYS A 58 -7.45 23.32 -9.24
N ASP A 59 -6.52 23.56 -10.17
CA ASP A 59 -6.65 23.25 -11.59
C ASP A 59 -6.06 21.86 -11.91
N CYS A 60 -5.42 21.21 -10.93
CA CYS A 60 -4.81 19.88 -11.02
C CYS A 60 -5.49 18.82 -10.15
N MET A 61 -6.57 19.16 -9.46
CA MET A 61 -7.38 18.23 -8.69
C MET A 61 -8.52 17.64 -9.53
N TRP A 62 -9.20 16.63 -8.98
CA TRP A 62 -10.42 16.12 -9.58
C TRP A 62 -11.51 17.19 -9.68
N THR A 63 -12.36 17.04 -10.67
CA THR A 63 -13.60 17.81 -10.81
C THR A 63 -14.79 16.88 -10.72
N CYS A 64 -15.79 17.29 -9.95
CA CYS A 64 -16.98 16.48 -9.75
C CYS A 64 -17.96 16.57 -10.90
N LYS A 65 -18.51 15.42 -11.29
CA LYS A 65 -19.63 15.36 -12.23
C LYS A 65 -20.94 15.70 -11.54
N GLU A 66 -21.92 16.04 -12.35
CA GLU A 66 -23.28 16.20 -11.88
C GLU A 66 -23.78 14.93 -11.19
N GLY A 67 -24.54 15.07 -10.10
CA GLY A 67 -25.11 13.94 -9.36
C GLY A 67 -24.16 13.26 -8.36
N VAL A 68 -22.92 13.74 -8.18
CA VAL A 68 -21.96 13.13 -7.24
C VAL A 68 -22.43 13.06 -5.78
N GLY A 69 -23.32 13.96 -5.37
CA GLY A 69 -23.90 14.00 -4.04
C GLY A 69 -25.20 13.21 -3.89
N ASP A 70 -25.61 12.44 -4.92
CA ASP A 70 -26.77 11.56 -4.85
C ASP A 70 -26.48 10.40 -3.87
N PRO A 71 -27.39 10.06 -2.94
CA PRO A 71 -27.24 8.90 -2.06
C PRO A 71 -27.11 7.55 -2.80
N ASN A 72 -27.55 7.48 -4.06
CA ASN A 72 -27.38 6.29 -4.91
C ASN A 72 -26.12 6.36 -5.78
N SER A 73 -25.29 7.39 -5.61
CA SER A 73 -24.02 7.48 -6.32
C SER A 73 -23.02 6.44 -5.82
N GLU A 74 -22.09 6.05 -6.69
CA GLU A 74 -20.92 5.24 -6.32
C GLU A 74 -20.10 5.88 -5.19
N LEU A 75 -20.08 7.22 -5.09
CA LEU A 75 -19.44 7.92 -3.97
C LEU A 75 -20.08 7.55 -2.62
N ALA A 76 -21.41 7.54 -2.55
CA ALA A 76 -22.12 7.12 -1.34
C ALA A 76 -21.79 5.65 -0.99
N GLY A 77 -21.68 4.78 -1.99
CA GLY A 77 -21.21 3.40 -1.82
C GLY A 77 -19.83 3.34 -1.16
N TYR A 78 -18.85 4.07 -1.69
CA TYR A 78 -17.49 4.09 -1.14
C TYR A 78 -17.40 4.73 0.25
N LEU A 79 -18.19 5.77 0.52
CA LEU A 79 -18.30 6.34 1.86
C LEU A 79 -18.77 5.29 2.87
N GLY A 80 -19.76 4.47 2.52
CA GLY A 80 -20.28 3.42 3.40
C GLY A 80 -19.32 2.24 3.59
N VAL A 81 -18.46 1.96 2.61
CA VAL A 81 -17.44 0.89 2.71
C VAL A 81 -16.24 1.32 3.54
N TYR A 82 -15.74 2.54 3.34
CA TYR A 82 -14.46 2.97 3.92
C TYR A 82 -14.60 3.82 5.18
N THR A 83 -15.81 4.25 5.52
CA THR A 83 -16.07 5.09 6.69
C THR A 83 -17.32 4.59 7.43
N SER A 84 -17.51 5.08 8.66
CA SER A 84 -18.76 4.86 9.39
C SER A 84 -19.83 5.94 9.14
N ILE A 85 -19.70 6.76 8.08
CA ILE A 85 -20.67 7.82 7.74
C ILE A 85 -22.02 7.20 7.36
N ASN A 86 -23.12 7.75 7.89
CA ASN A 86 -24.46 7.31 7.54
C ASN A 86 -24.85 7.81 6.13
N THR A 87 -24.68 6.95 5.14
CA THR A 87 -24.96 7.26 3.74
C THR A 87 -26.46 7.31 3.40
N SER A 88 -27.33 6.86 4.32
CA SER A 88 -28.78 7.05 4.18
C SER A 88 -29.22 8.50 4.47
N ASP A 89 -28.37 9.30 5.12
CA ASP A 89 -28.61 10.73 5.29
C ASP A 89 -28.11 11.49 4.05
N HIS A 90 -29.05 11.82 3.16
CA HIS A 90 -28.73 12.48 1.88
C HIS A 90 -28.09 13.86 2.08
N SER A 91 -28.41 14.54 3.19
CA SER A 91 -27.82 15.85 3.49
C SER A 91 -26.34 15.74 3.84
N VAL A 92 -25.97 14.68 4.56
CA VAL A 92 -24.59 14.35 4.90
C VAL A 92 -23.81 13.98 3.63
N VAL A 93 -24.33 13.06 2.80
CA VAL A 93 -23.66 12.63 1.57
C VAL A 93 -23.41 13.82 0.64
N LYS A 94 -24.41 14.69 0.45
CA LYS A 94 -24.28 15.87 -0.41
C LYS A 94 -23.24 16.86 0.12
N LYS A 95 -23.17 17.06 1.44
CA LYS A 95 -22.19 17.97 2.05
C LYS A 95 -20.78 17.40 2.00
N VAL A 96 -20.61 16.11 2.29
CA VAL A 96 -19.31 15.42 2.16
C VAL A 96 -18.82 15.44 0.71
N ALA A 97 -19.71 15.15 -0.25
CA ALA A 97 -19.39 15.25 -1.67
C ALA A 97 -18.95 16.68 -2.02
N HIS A 98 -19.69 17.70 -1.59
CA HIS A 98 -19.31 19.09 -1.81
C HIS A 98 -17.92 19.43 -1.27
N GLU A 99 -17.58 19.01 -0.05
CA GLU A 99 -16.24 19.26 0.49
C GLU A 99 -15.15 18.52 -0.29
N LEU A 100 -15.38 17.24 -0.63
CA LEU A 100 -14.44 16.47 -1.47
C LEU A 100 -14.20 17.14 -2.82
N CYS A 101 -15.24 17.72 -3.43
CA CYS A 101 -15.16 18.39 -4.73
C CYS A 101 -14.44 19.73 -4.70
N ASN A 102 -14.50 20.46 -3.58
CA ASN A 102 -14.01 21.84 -3.50
C ASN A 102 -12.75 21.97 -2.64
N THR A 103 -12.27 20.87 -2.04
CA THR A 103 -11.04 20.88 -1.27
C THR A 103 -9.89 20.50 -2.18
N PRO A 104 -8.87 21.37 -2.34
CA PRO A 104 -7.61 20.96 -2.90
C PRO A 104 -7.05 19.82 -2.03
N TYR A 105 -6.99 18.63 -2.61
CA TYR A 105 -6.31 17.47 -2.05
C TYR A 105 -5.42 16.86 -3.13
N TYR A 106 -4.19 16.49 -2.75
CA TYR A 106 -3.34 15.62 -3.55
C TYR A 106 -2.94 14.40 -2.71
N PRO A 107 -3.16 13.17 -3.21
CA PRO A 107 -2.51 12.01 -2.63
C PRO A 107 -1.03 12.06 -3.01
N GLY A 108 -0.14 11.84 -2.04
CA GLY A 108 1.27 11.58 -2.34
C GLY A 108 1.43 10.26 -3.12
N ASP A 109 2.50 10.17 -3.90
CA ASP A 109 2.69 9.08 -4.86
C ASP A 109 2.94 7.71 -4.19
N HIS A 110 3.31 7.67 -2.90
CA HIS A 110 3.53 6.42 -2.14
C HIS A 110 2.29 5.57 -1.89
N LEU A 111 1.09 6.06 -2.22
CA LEU A 111 -0.15 5.39 -1.83
C LEU A 111 -0.57 4.25 -2.76
N GLU A 112 0.12 4.04 -3.89
CA GLU A 112 -0.20 2.95 -4.82
C GLU A 112 1.00 2.45 -5.65
N ALA A 113 0.70 1.65 -6.68
CA ALA A 113 1.69 1.09 -7.60
C ALA A 113 2.46 2.15 -8.41
N GLY A 114 1.99 3.40 -8.45
CA GLY A 114 2.71 4.56 -8.99
C GLY A 114 3.87 5.05 -8.11
N SER A 115 3.98 4.56 -6.87
CA SER A 115 5.01 4.97 -5.90
C SER A 115 6.46 4.96 -6.40
N PRO A 116 6.90 4.10 -7.34
CA PRO A 116 8.27 4.17 -7.88
C PRO A 116 8.61 5.49 -8.60
N ILE A 117 7.62 6.35 -8.90
CA ILE A 117 7.88 7.69 -9.47
C ILE A 117 8.49 8.65 -8.45
N GLU A 118 8.21 8.47 -7.15
CA GLU A 118 8.76 9.33 -6.10
C GLU A 118 10.16 8.86 -5.72
N ALA A 119 11.13 9.77 -5.72
CA ALA A 119 12.53 9.43 -5.44
C ALA A 119 12.73 8.73 -4.08
N SER A 120 11.89 9.04 -3.08
CA SER A 120 11.94 8.44 -1.75
C SER A 120 11.48 6.97 -1.70
N PHE A 121 10.80 6.45 -2.75
CA PHE A 121 10.49 5.02 -2.86
C PHE A 121 11.75 4.15 -2.86
N TRP A 122 12.75 4.60 -3.62
CA TRP A 122 13.97 3.86 -3.88
C TRP A 122 14.92 3.71 -2.68
N PRO A 123 14.97 4.61 -1.68
CA PRO A 123 15.64 4.31 -0.40
C PRO A 123 14.72 3.62 0.63
N ILE A 124 13.39 3.80 0.58
CA ILE A 124 12.46 3.14 1.51
C ILE A 124 12.44 1.62 1.28
N HIS A 125 12.29 1.17 0.04
CA HIS A 125 12.13 -0.27 -0.26
C HIS A 125 13.38 -1.12 0.03
N PRO A 126 14.61 -0.67 -0.28
CA PRO A 126 15.82 -1.34 0.19
C PRO A 126 15.94 -1.36 1.72
N THR A 127 15.39 -0.37 2.43
CA THR A 127 15.36 -0.42 3.90
C THR A 127 14.46 -1.57 4.39
N LEU A 128 13.32 -1.82 3.73
CA LEU A 128 12.45 -2.95 4.03
C LEU A 128 13.10 -4.30 3.69
N ASP A 129 13.79 -4.40 2.55
CA ASP A 129 14.56 -5.58 2.19
C ASP A 129 15.69 -5.85 3.21
N ARG A 130 16.43 -4.81 3.62
CA ARG A 130 17.42 -4.89 4.70
C ARG A 130 16.82 -5.37 6.02
N LEU A 131 15.62 -4.91 6.38
CA LEU A 131 14.91 -5.39 7.57
C LEU A 131 14.51 -6.87 7.46
N LEU A 132 14.12 -7.33 6.26
CA LEU A 132 13.81 -8.73 6.00
C LEU A 132 15.06 -9.62 6.16
N GLN A 133 16.20 -9.21 5.59
CA GLN A 133 17.48 -9.92 5.75
C GLN A 133 17.93 -9.93 7.21
N TYR A 134 17.81 -8.79 7.90
CA TYR A 134 18.09 -8.69 9.34
C TYR A 134 17.25 -9.68 10.15
N LYS A 135 15.92 -9.70 9.92
CA LYS A 135 15.00 -10.63 10.58
C LYS A 135 15.45 -12.06 10.40
N ASP A 136 15.83 -12.44 9.18
CA ASP A 136 16.34 -13.76 8.88
C ASP A 136 17.61 -14.10 9.68
N LEU A 137 18.54 -13.16 9.79
CA LEU A 137 19.81 -13.36 10.50
C LEU A 137 19.65 -13.47 12.03
N VAL A 138 18.80 -12.65 12.66
CA VAL A 138 18.72 -12.61 14.14
C VAL A 138 17.65 -13.53 14.70
N ARG A 139 16.58 -13.77 13.94
CA ARG A 139 15.45 -14.58 14.36
C ARG A 139 14.73 -15.08 13.11
N PRO A 140 15.21 -16.16 12.46
CA PRO A 140 14.56 -16.71 11.28
C PRO A 140 13.06 -16.93 11.44
N PHE A 141 12.33 -16.96 10.34
CA PHE A 141 10.92 -17.35 10.36
C PHE A 141 10.84 -18.85 10.68
N ASN A 142 10.02 -19.23 11.67
CA ASN A 142 9.77 -20.64 11.98
C ASN A 142 8.92 -21.32 10.90
N ASP A 143 8.17 -20.53 10.15
CA ASP A 143 7.31 -20.96 9.06
C ASP A 143 7.58 -20.06 7.85
N THR A 144 8.10 -20.67 6.79
CA THR A 144 8.37 -20.03 5.50
C THR A 144 7.37 -20.50 4.43
N THR A 145 6.29 -21.18 4.84
CA THR A 145 5.26 -21.58 3.90
C THR A 145 4.58 -20.35 3.34
N TRP A 146 4.42 -20.34 2.02
CA TRP A 146 3.54 -19.38 1.38
C TRP A 146 2.12 -19.83 1.66
N ALA A 147 1.27 -18.95 2.17
CA ALA A 147 -0.13 -19.30 2.42
C ALA A 147 -0.74 -19.83 1.11
N ASP A 148 -1.20 -21.09 1.14
CA ASP A 148 -1.80 -21.72 -0.03
C ASP A 148 -3.17 -21.07 -0.27
N TYR A 149 -3.32 -20.46 -1.45
CA TYR A 149 -4.52 -19.72 -1.85
C TYR A 149 -5.57 -20.62 -2.49
N ASN A 150 -5.47 -21.94 -2.33
CA ASN A 150 -6.63 -22.80 -2.47
C ASN A 150 -7.68 -22.32 -1.46
N CYS A 151 -8.57 -21.44 -1.94
CA CYS A 151 -9.64 -20.78 -1.18
C CYS A 151 -10.60 -21.79 -0.53
N THR A 152 -10.46 -23.07 -0.87
CA THR A 152 -11.09 -24.21 -0.24
C THR A 152 -10.36 -24.63 1.04
N GLY A 153 -10.72 -24.03 2.19
CA GLY A 153 -10.49 -24.68 3.49
C GLY A 153 -9.88 -23.86 4.63
N LEU A 154 -9.49 -22.60 4.42
CA LEU A 154 -8.98 -21.79 5.53
C LEU A 154 -10.14 -21.23 6.40
N ASN A 155 -10.17 -21.68 7.66
CA ASN A 155 -10.95 -21.11 8.75
C ASN A 155 -10.34 -19.76 9.16
N THR A 156 -10.85 -18.69 8.56
CA THR A 156 -11.21 -17.41 9.22
C THR A 156 -10.25 -16.75 10.24
N SER A 157 -8.94 -16.67 10.00
CA SER A 157 -8.13 -15.74 10.84
C SER A 157 -6.85 -15.12 10.25
N HIS A 158 -6.32 -15.60 9.10
CA HIS A 158 -5.18 -14.94 8.44
C HIS A 158 -5.67 -14.09 7.25
N SER A 159 -6.26 -12.96 7.59
CA SER A 159 -6.80 -11.97 6.64
C SER A 159 -5.91 -10.73 6.60
N SER A 160 -4.95 -10.63 5.68
CA SER A 160 -4.36 -9.31 5.38
C SER A 160 -3.55 -9.19 4.08
N GLY A 161 -3.63 -10.13 3.15
CA GLY A 161 -2.98 -9.98 1.83
C GLY A 161 -3.97 -10.24 0.69
N CYS A 162 -4.49 -11.45 0.65
CA CYS A 162 -5.66 -11.83 -0.14
C CYS A 162 -6.64 -12.53 0.80
N ALA A 163 -7.43 -11.75 1.53
CA ALA A 163 -8.46 -12.32 2.39
C ALA A 163 -9.45 -13.12 1.53
N LYS A 164 -9.89 -14.27 2.04
CA LYS A 164 -10.92 -15.13 1.43
C LYS A 164 -12.16 -14.34 0.95
N SER A 165 -12.51 -13.24 1.62
CA SER A 165 -13.56 -12.32 1.19
C SER A 165 -13.32 -11.75 -0.20
N ASN A 166 -12.08 -11.39 -0.57
CA ASN A 166 -11.78 -10.75 -1.85
C ASN A 166 -11.66 -11.75 -3.01
N CYS A 167 -11.41 -13.04 -2.71
CA CYS A 167 -11.37 -14.10 -3.71
C CYS A 167 -12.75 -14.73 -3.94
N GLU A 168 -13.59 -14.84 -2.90
CA GLU A 168 -14.94 -15.41 -3.03
C GLU A 168 -15.98 -14.36 -3.46
N SER A 169 -15.83 -13.08 -3.09
CA SER A 169 -16.83 -12.05 -3.42
C SER A 169 -16.52 -11.25 -4.69
N SER A 170 -15.34 -11.45 -5.30
CA SER A 170 -14.98 -10.79 -6.56
C SER A 170 -14.70 -11.84 -7.63
N PRO A 171 -15.56 -11.98 -8.66
CA PRO A 171 -15.27 -12.83 -9.82
C PRO A 171 -14.08 -12.33 -10.67
N TRP A 172 -13.37 -11.28 -10.22
CA TRP A 172 -12.35 -10.55 -10.97
C TRP A 172 -10.94 -10.65 -10.40
N SER A 173 -10.72 -11.32 -9.26
CA SER A 173 -9.38 -11.40 -8.66
C SER A 173 -9.05 -12.81 -8.20
N ASN A 174 -8.36 -13.55 -9.06
CA ASN A 174 -7.64 -14.76 -8.69
C ASN A 174 -6.39 -14.48 -7.85
N CYS A 175 -6.15 -13.23 -7.40
CA CYS A 175 -4.93 -12.82 -6.71
C CYS A 175 -3.64 -13.09 -7.51
N GLU A 176 -3.73 -13.04 -8.84
CA GLU A 176 -2.58 -13.16 -9.73
C GLU A 176 -1.51 -12.13 -9.37
N GLY A 177 -0.26 -12.60 -9.33
CA GLY A 177 0.91 -11.85 -8.87
C GLY A 177 1.23 -12.03 -7.39
N HIS A 178 0.34 -12.61 -6.57
CA HIS A 178 0.54 -12.80 -5.13
C HIS A 178 0.78 -14.26 -4.71
N HIS A 179 0.71 -15.22 -5.62
CA HIS A 179 1.02 -16.61 -5.32
C HIS A 179 2.53 -16.87 -5.28
N ALA A 180 2.91 -17.93 -4.57
CA ALA A 180 4.31 -18.36 -4.46
C ALA A 180 4.98 -18.56 -5.84
N TYR A 181 4.23 -19.14 -6.78
CA TYR A 181 4.72 -19.56 -8.09
C TYR A 181 4.42 -18.57 -9.22
N ASP A 182 3.79 -17.44 -8.91
CA ASP A 182 3.62 -16.38 -9.89
C ASP A 182 4.98 -15.78 -10.25
N LEU A 183 5.20 -15.55 -11.54
CA LEU A 183 6.45 -15.00 -12.04
C LEU A 183 6.54 -13.50 -11.76
N THR A 184 7.73 -13.05 -11.39
CA THR A 184 8.04 -11.63 -11.30
C THR A 184 7.86 -10.95 -12.65
N PHE A 185 7.35 -9.72 -12.64
CA PHE A 185 7.21 -8.93 -13.87
C PHE A 185 8.58 -8.54 -14.48
N TRP A 186 9.60 -8.32 -13.63
CA TRP A 186 10.97 -8.05 -14.07
C TRP A 186 11.87 -9.24 -13.85
N GLN A 187 12.92 -9.36 -14.68
CA GLN A 187 13.95 -10.36 -14.48
C GLN A 187 14.81 -9.99 -13.27
N THR A 188 15.00 -10.95 -12.37
CA THR A 188 15.85 -10.80 -11.19
C THR A 188 17.27 -11.25 -11.52
N VAL A 189 18.27 -10.48 -11.07
CA VAL A 189 19.68 -10.91 -11.13
C VAL A 189 19.96 -11.81 -9.94
N SER A 190 20.39 -13.04 -10.21
CA SER A 190 20.68 -14.04 -9.18
C SER A 190 21.81 -14.96 -9.60
N PHE A 191 22.53 -15.51 -8.63
CA PHE A 191 23.64 -16.43 -8.86
C PHE A 191 23.13 -17.79 -9.34
N ASP A 192 23.63 -18.24 -10.49
CA ASP A 192 23.42 -19.59 -11.02
C ASP A 192 24.55 -20.48 -10.51
N SER A 193 24.23 -21.39 -9.58
CA SER A 193 25.23 -22.26 -8.95
C SER A 193 25.82 -23.32 -9.89
N THR A 194 25.16 -23.60 -11.03
CA THR A 194 25.63 -24.56 -12.04
C THR A 194 26.66 -23.90 -12.94
N GLU A 195 26.32 -22.73 -13.48
CA GLU A 195 27.20 -22.00 -14.39
C GLU A 195 28.18 -21.05 -13.70
N LYS A 196 28.03 -20.86 -12.37
CA LYS A 196 28.86 -19.98 -11.54
C LYS A 196 28.87 -18.52 -12.02
N ILE A 197 27.74 -18.05 -12.54
CA ILE A 197 27.57 -16.68 -13.04
C ILE A 197 26.27 -16.06 -12.54
N TYR A 198 26.22 -14.73 -12.45
CA TYR A 198 24.96 -14.01 -12.21
C TYR A 198 24.18 -13.88 -13.50
N LYS A 199 22.90 -14.26 -13.47
CA LYS A 199 22.00 -14.20 -14.62
C LYS A 199 20.71 -13.45 -14.30
N LYS A 200 20.17 -12.83 -15.34
CA LYS A 200 18.81 -12.28 -15.35
C LYS A 200 17.84 -13.37 -15.81
N SER A 201 16.88 -13.69 -14.97
CA SER A 201 15.77 -14.58 -15.34
C SER A 201 14.49 -14.13 -14.65
N TYR A 202 13.34 -14.49 -15.23
CA TYR A 202 12.10 -14.46 -14.46
C TYR A 202 12.23 -15.47 -13.32
N ARG A 203 11.72 -15.09 -12.16
CA ARG A 203 11.74 -15.90 -10.95
C ARG A 203 10.33 -15.94 -10.38
N THR A 204 9.98 -16.99 -9.66
CA THR A 204 8.76 -16.97 -8.88
C THR A 204 8.91 -16.07 -7.65
N ASN A 205 7.80 -15.59 -7.09
CA ASN A 205 7.81 -14.86 -5.82
C ASN A 205 8.55 -15.63 -4.71
N GLN A 206 8.36 -16.95 -4.64
CA GLN A 206 9.05 -17.82 -3.68
C GLN A 206 10.55 -17.91 -3.95
N GLU A 207 10.97 -18.03 -5.21
CA GLU A 207 12.39 -18.03 -5.57
C GLU A 207 13.07 -16.71 -5.19
N VAL A 208 12.40 -15.57 -5.41
CA VAL A 208 12.92 -14.25 -4.98
C VAL A 208 13.02 -14.19 -3.46
N ARG A 209 11.97 -14.62 -2.73
CA ARG A 209 11.96 -14.67 -1.27
C ARG A 209 13.09 -15.53 -0.71
N ASN A 210 13.40 -16.65 -1.35
CA ASN A 210 14.48 -17.54 -0.91
C ASN A 210 15.86 -16.96 -1.24
N ALA A 211 16.01 -16.30 -2.39
CA ALA A 211 17.27 -15.70 -2.81
C ALA A 211 17.79 -14.61 -1.86
N VAL A 212 16.90 -13.98 -1.08
CA VAL A 212 17.23 -12.92 -0.11
C VAL A 212 17.50 -13.44 1.31
N LEU A 213 17.40 -14.74 1.57
CA LEU A 213 17.65 -15.34 2.89
C LEU A 213 19.15 -15.30 3.23
N ALA A 214 19.58 -14.25 3.92
CA ALA A 214 21.00 -14.04 4.26
C ALA A 214 21.54 -15.01 5.32
N GLY A 215 20.67 -15.69 6.08
CA GLY A 215 21.05 -16.66 7.11
C GLY A 215 21.35 -18.07 6.57
N THR A 216 21.18 -18.33 5.28
CA THR A 216 21.37 -19.66 4.68
C THR A 216 22.50 -19.66 3.64
N SER A 217 22.95 -20.85 3.24
CA SER A 217 23.87 -21.02 2.09
C SER A 217 23.22 -20.67 0.74
N ASP A 218 21.94 -20.32 0.74
CA ASP A 218 21.11 -20.15 -0.44
C ASP A 218 20.89 -18.66 -0.79
N TYR A 219 21.72 -17.76 -0.24
CA TYR A 219 21.72 -16.36 -0.64
C TYR A 219 22.23 -16.21 -2.09
N LEU A 220 21.41 -15.67 -2.99
CA LEU A 220 21.73 -15.64 -4.42
C LEU A 220 21.83 -14.22 -5.01
N LEU A 221 21.63 -13.17 -4.22
CA LEU A 221 21.67 -11.80 -4.73
C LEU A 221 23.10 -11.30 -4.98
N PRO A 222 23.28 -10.33 -5.91
CA PRO A 222 24.59 -9.78 -6.26
C PRO A 222 25.06 -8.65 -5.33
N TYR A 223 24.38 -8.42 -4.20
CA TYR A 223 24.68 -7.35 -3.25
C TYR A 223 24.55 -7.85 -1.82
N ILE A 224 25.14 -7.12 -0.87
CA ILE A 224 24.94 -7.29 0.58
C ILE A 224 24.78 -5.90 1.19
N TYR A 225 24.09 -5.80 2.33
CA TYR A 225 24.04 -4.56 3.09
C TYR A 225 25.31 -4.37 3.92
N ASP A 226 25.74 -3.12 4.05
CA ASP A 226 26.94 -2.74 4.81
C ASP A 226 26.82 -3.08 6.31
N ASN A 227 25.66 -2.81 6.90
CA ASN A 227 25.38 -3.09 8.30
C ASN A 227 23.87 -3.33 8.53
N PHE A 228 23.53 -3.77 9.74
CA PHE A 228 22.14 -3.91 10.22
C PHE A 228 21.91 -3.08 11.49
N GLU A 229 22.39 -1.83 11.47
CA GLU A 229 22.27 -0.87 12.58
C GLU A 229 21.31 0.30 12.25
N TRP A 230 20.48 0.69 13.22
CA TRP A 230 19.56 1.83 13.12
C TRP A 230 19.73 2.74 14.34
N SER A 231 20.81 3.52 14.38
CA SER A 231 21.14 4.38 15.53
C SER A 231 20.02 5.34 15.92
N HIS A 232 19.29 5.90 14.95
CA HIS A 232 18.14 6.77 15.22
C HIS A 232 16.99 6.05 15.96
N CYS A 233 16.86 4.72 15.83
CA CYS A 233 15.91 3.92 16.60
C CYS A 233 16.43 3.66 18.02
N GLU A 234 17.73 3.39 18.16
CA GLU A 234 18.38 3.22 19.46
C GLU A 234 18.24 4.50 20.32
N ASP A 235 18.36 5.67 19.70
CA ASP A 235 18.22 6.98 20.36
C ASP A 235 16.83 7.20 20.97
N ILE A 236 15.80 6.52 20.46
CA ILE A 236 14.42 6.56 21.00
C ILE A 236 14.06 5.32 21.84
N GLY A 237 15.05 4.50 22.21
CA GLY A 237 14.89 3.32 23.06
C GLY A 237 14.38 2.08 22.34
N VAL A 238 14.44 2.04 21.00
CA VAL A 238 14.12 0.84 20.21
C VAL A 238 15.42 0.11 19.89
N HIS A 239 15.65 -0.98 20.60
CA HIS A 239 16.89 -1.76 20.52
C HIS A 239 16.78 -2.93 19.53
N PHE A 240 17.77 -3.05 18.65
CA PHE A 240 17.89 -4.17 17.71
C PHE A 240 18.88 -5.22 18.24
N ALA A 241 18.53 -6.51 18.10
CA ALA A 241 19.41 -7.61 18.43
C ALA A 241 20.63 -7.59 17.50
N LYS A 242 21.82 -7.93 18.03
CA LYS A 242 23.01 -8.02 17.19
C LYS A 242 22.93 -9.24 16.27
N VAL A 243 23.34 -9.06 15.01
CA VAL A 243 23.63 -10.18 14.12
C VAL A 243 24.89 -10.87 14.64
N LEU A 244 24.76 -12.12 15.07
CA LEU A 244 25.88 -12.89 15.60
C LEU A 244 26.85 -13.21 14.46
N SER A 245 28.13 -12.87 14.62
CA SER A 245 29.17 -13.39 13.74
C SER A 245 29.42 -14.86 14.07
N GLN A 246 29.55 -15.73 13.06
CA GLN A 246 29.80 -17.17 13.22
C GLN A 246 31.17 -17.54 13.88
N ASN A 247 31.83 -16.61 14.57
CA ASN A 247 33.16 -16.80 15.18
C ASN A 247 33.19 -16.58 16.71
N GLU A 248 32.06 -16.70 17.40
CA GLU A 248 32.00 -16.70 18.88
C GLU A 248 31.52 -18.06 19.43
N GLU A 249 32.18 -19.14 19.01
CA GLU A 249 32.22 -20.42 19.75
C GLU A 249 33.61 -20.64 20.38
#